data_AF-A0A6G0ZGR9-F1
#
_entry.id   AF-A0A6G0ZGR9-F1
#
_cell.length_a   1.000
_cell.length_b   1.000
_cell.length_c   1.000
_cell.angle_alpha   90.00
_cell.angle_beta   90.00
_cell.angle_gamma   90.00
#
_symmetry.space_group_name_H-M   'P 1'
#
loop_
_entity.id
_entity.type
_entity.pdbx_description
1 polymer ?
#
loop_
_entity_poly.entity_id
_entity_poly.type
_entity_poly.pdbx_seq_one_letter_code
_entity_poly.pdbx_strand_id
1 'polypeptide(L)'
;MHVLHELNWTKLVYEPLHKFETQIISTKNIQGYDSKNTEQWSLTGALLYSVTVITTIGYGNLAPKTPEGKIVTMVYALFGVPLMLLCISNLGSLLAGTFQFAYSHSCCFSKRKSVYHPTTTSNLPCKNHGYHVHGDNEVPLRLD
;
A
#
# COMPACT_ATOMS: atom_id res chain seq x y z
N MET A 1 -22.14 -56.51 -12.36
CA MET A 1 -20.67 -56.40 -12.41
C MET A 1 -20.11 -54.97 -12.19
N HIS A 2 -20.90 -53.88 -12.13
CA HIS A 2 -20.36 -52.51 -12.02
C HIS A 2 -19.87 -52.07 -10.63
N VAL A 3 -20.34 -52.72 -9.54
CA VAL A 3 -20.07 -52.28 -8.16
C VAL A 3 -18.62 -52.52 -7.70
N LEU A 4 -17.89 -53.44 -8.34
CA LEU A 4 -16.51 -53.82 -7.94
C LEU A 4 -15.46 -52.80 -8.38
N HIS A 5 -15.73 -52.03 -9.43
CA HIS A 5 -14.83 -50.98 -9.89
C HIS A 5 -14.76 -49.89 -8.82
N GLU A 6 -15.91 -49.38 -8.38
CA GLU A 6 -15.98 -48.25 -7.43
C GLU A 6 -15.31 -48.55 -6.08
N LEU A 7 -15.39 -49.79 -5.59
CA LEU A 7 -14.72 -50.23 -4.36
C LEU A 7 -13.19 -50.35 -4.50
N ASN A 8 -12.68 -50.64 -5.70
CA ASN A 8 -11.25 -50.76 -5.96
C ASN A 8 -10.59 -49.38 -6.03
N TRP A 9 -11.19 -48.45 -6.78
CA TRP A 9 -10.67 -47.07 -6.89
C TRP A 9 -10.73 -46.32 -5.57
N THR A 10 -11.83 -46.46 -4.83
CA THR A 10 -11.94 -45.82 -3.52
C THR A 10 -10.83 -46.32 -2.60
N LYS A 11 -10.58 -47.63 -2.52
CA LYS A 11 -9.45 -48.17 -1.74
C LYS A 11 -8.09 -47.64 -2.18
N LEU A 12 -7.83 -47.54 -3.49
CA LEU A 12 -6.57 -47.02 -4.03
C LEU A 12 -6.34 -45.54 -3.70
N VAL A 13 -7.40 -44.75 -3.54
CA VAL A 13 -7.32 -43.33 -3.17
C VAL A 13 -7.24 -43.14 -1.66
N TYR A 14 -7.93 -43.97 -0.86
CA TYR A 14 -7.93 -43.85 0.61
C TYR A 14 -6.57 -44.14 1.25
N GLU A 15 -5.83 -45.14 0.75
CA GLU A 15 -4.49 -45.50 1.26
C GLU A 15 -3.48 -44.34 1.27
N PRO A 16 -3.20 -43.69 0.13
CA PRO A 16 -2.29 -42.55 0.11
C PRO A 16 -2.86 -41.35 0.88
N LEU A 17 -4.17 -41.12 0.83
CA LEU A 17 -4.79 -39.96 1.48
C LEU A 17 -4.73 -40.04 3.00
N HIS A 18 -5.01 -41.22 3.58
CA HIS A 18 -4.88 -41.46 5.01
C HIS A 18 -3.42 -41.33 5.48
N LYS A 19 -2.47 -41.75 4.64
CA LYS A 19 -1.04 -41.54 4.90
C LYS A 19 -0.69 -40.06 4.95
N PHE A 20 -1.15 -39.25 3.99
CA PHE A 20 -0.95 -37.80 4.00
C PHE A 20 -1.62 -37.13 5.22
N GLU A 21 -2.85 -37.51 5.54
CA GLU A 21 -3.57 -36.97 6.69
C GLU A 21 -2.83 -37.27 8.00
N THR A 22 -2.36 -38.51 8.19
CA THR A 22 -1.61 -38.90 9.39
C THR A 22 -0.31 -38.10 9.51
N GLN A 23 0.40 -37.86 8.40
CA GLN A 23 1.62 -37.04 8.39
C GLN A 23 1.32 -35.57 8.72
N ILE A 24 0.21 -35.02 8.22
CA ILE A 24 -0.21 -33.65 8.54
C ILE A 24 -0.60 -33.53 10.01
N ILE A 25 -1.35 -34.50 10.55
CA ILE A 25 -1.78 -34.50 11.96
C ILE A 25 -0.60 -34.70 12.90
N SER A 26 0.33 -35.62 12.59
CA SER A 26 1.53 -35.84 13.42
C SER A 26 2.44 -34.61 13.44
N THR A 27 2.63 -33.96 12.30
CA THR A 27 3.40 -32.71 12.20
C THR A 27 2.68 -31.56 12.92
N LYS A 28 1.35 -31.50 12.87
CA LYS A 28 0.56 -30.50 13.58
C LYS A 28 0.63 -30.68 15.11
N ASN A 29 0.66 -31.92 15.59
CA ASN A 29 0.73 -32.24 17.02
C ASN A 29 2.11 -31.90 17.61
N ILE A 30 3.20 -32.27 16.92
CA ILE A 30 4.57 -32.02 17.40
C ILE A 30 4.99 -30.56 17.22
N GLN A 31 4.65 -29.93 16.09
CA GLN A 31 5.07 -28.56 15.82
C GLN A 31 4.18 -27.53 16.52
N GLY A 32 2.93 -27.88 16.85
CA GLY A 32 1.93 -26.93 17.32
C GLY A 32 1.65 -25.87 16.26
N TYR A 33 0.40 -25.67 15.86
CA TYR A 33 0.05 -24.60 14.91
C TYR A 33 0.48 -23.19 15.40
N ASP A 34 0.79 -23.05 16.69
CA ASP A 34 1.20 -21.81 17.35
C ASP A 34 2.67 -21.41 17.18
N SER A 35 3.58 -22.33 16.85
CA SER A 35 4.98 -21.97 16.61
C SER A 35 5.15 -21.02 15.40
N LYS A 36 4.19 -21.05 14.46
CA LYS A 36 4.11 -20.10 13.34
C LYS A 36 3.45 -18.79 13.73
N ASN A 37 2.48 -18.81 14.65
CA ASN A 37 1.77 -17.60 15.08
C ASN A 37 2.72 -16.65 15.83
N THR A 38 3.65 -17.17 16.63
CA THR A 38 4.68 -16.34 17.31
C THR A 38 5.64 -15.66 16.34
N GLU A 39 6.04 -16.32 15.26
CA GLU A 39 6.84 -15.72 14.17
C GLU A 39 6.02 -14.66 13.39
N GLN A 40 4.74 -14.97 13.16
CA GLN A 40 3.82 -14.12 12.42
C GLN A 40 3.50 -12.81 13.18
N TRP A 41 3.43 -12.85 14.51
CA TRP A 41 3.25 -11.69 15.39
C TRP A 41 4.58 -11.14 15.96
N SER A 42 5.68 -11.28 15.23
CA SER A 42 6.91 -10.53 15.52
C SER A 42 6.68 -9.01 15.35
N LEU A 43 7.56 -8.17 15.93
CA LEU A 43 7.46 -6.70 15.82
C LEU A 43 7.31 -6.24 14.36
N THR A 44 8.08 -6.83 13.45
CA THR A 44 8.02 -6.54 12.02
C THR A 44 6.67 -6.97 11.42
N GLY A 45 6.18 -8.17 11.74
CA GLY A 45 4.87 -8.66 11.28
C GLY A 45 3.71 -7.80 11.78
N ALA A 46 3.75 -7.37 13.04
CA ALA A 46 2.75 -6.50 13.64
C ALA A 46 2.78 -5.07 13.07
N LEU A 47 3.97 -4.52 12.80
CA LEU A 47 4.12 -3.22 12.13
C LEU A 47 3.60 -3.27 10.69
N LEU A 48 3.95 -4.32 9.94
CA LEU A 48 3.43 -4.51 8.58
C LEU A 48 1.92 -4.69 8.56
N TYR A 49 1.36 -5.47 9.49
CA TYR A 49 -0.09 -5.58 9.67
C TYR A 49 -0.72 -4.21 9.91
N SER A 50 -0.17 -3.44 10.86
CA SER A 50 -0.66 -2.11 11.19
C SER A 50 -0.61 -1.18 9.98
N VAL A 51 0.52 -1.10 9.27
CA VAL A 51 0.67 -0.27 8.07
C VAL A 51 -0.35 -0.66 7.00
N THR A 52 -0.50 -1.95 6.70
CA THR A 52 -1.42 -2.45 5.66
C THR A 52 -2.90 -2.23 5.99
N VAL A 53 -3.26 -2.18 7.27
CA VAL A 53 -4.60 -1.78 7.72
C VAL A 53 -4.82 -0.29 7.48
N ILE A 54 -3.86 0.58 7.85
CA ILE A 54 -4.03 2.03 7.64
C ILE A 54 -4.01 2.37 6.13
N THR A 55 -3.14 1.75 5.35
CA THR A 55 -3.10 1.94 3.89
C THR A 55 -4.23 1.23 3.16
N THR A 56 -5.10 0.50 3.86
CA THR A 56 -6.24 -0.26 3.31
C THR A 56 -5.86 -1.32 2.28
N ILE A 57 -4.58 -1.75 2.23
CA ILE A 57 -4.12 -2.84 1.35
C ILE A 57 -4.73 -4.17 1.80
N GLY A 58 -4.68 -4.45 3.11
CA GLY A 58 -5.34 -5.60 3.73
C GLY A 58 -5.03 -6.95 3.10
N TYR A 59 -3.76 -7.41 3.14
CA TYR A 59 -3.36 -8.71 2.55
C TYR A 59 -4.12 -9.94 3.09
N GLY A 60 -4.75 -9.86 4.26
CA GLY A 60 -5.58 -10.93 4.84
C GLY A 60 -4.81 -12.15 5.41
N ASN A 61 -3.50 -12.27 5.15
CA ASN A 61 -2.66 -13.35 5.67
C ASN A 61 -2.35 -13.22 7.19
N LEU A 62 -2.26 -11.98 7.69
CA LEU A 62 -2.18 -11.67 9.11
C LEU A 62 -3.48 -10.99 9.54
N ALA A 63 -4.24 -11.64 10.41
CA ALA A 63 -5.43 -11.05 11.01
C ALA A 63 -5.58 -11.50 12.46
N PRO A 64 -5.99 -10.61 13.38
CA PRO A 64 -6.25 -10.97 14.76
C PRO A 64 -7.42 -11.95 14.79
N LYS A 65 -7.16 -13.16 15.29
CA LYS A 65 -8.18 -14.21 15.47
C LYS A 65 -8.99 -13.98 16.75
N THR A 66 -8.50 -13.14 17.66
CA THR A 66 -9.14 -12.80 18.93
C THR A 66 -10.28 -11.79 18.73
N PRO A 67 -11.39 -11.91 19.50
CA PRO A 67 -12.52 -10.98 19.39
C PRO A 67 -12.14 -9.54 19.76
N GLU A 68 -11.29 -9.36 20.76
CA GLU A 68 -10.81 -8.05 21.20
C GLU A 68 -9.94 -7.37 20.14
N GLY A 69 -9.05 -8.12 19.48
CA GLY A 69 -8.19 -7.59 18.42
C GLY A 69 -8.99 -7.06 17.22
N LYS A 70 -10.12 -7.68 16.89
CA LYS A 70 -11.01 -7.22 15.81
C LYS A 70 -11.62 -5.85 16.11
N ILE A 71 -12.03 -5.61 17.37
CA ILE A 71 -12.61 -4.32 17.78
C ILE A 71 -11.54 -3.23 17.71
N VAL A 72 -10.33 -3.51 18.19
CA VAL A 72 -9.20 -2.58 18.10
C VAL A 72 -8.88 -2.23 16.64
N THR A 73 -8.82 -3.23 15.75
CA THR A 73 -8.60 -3.01 14.31
C THR A 73 -9.68 -2.13 13.69
N MET A 74 -10.95 -2.31 14.08
CA MET A 74 -12.07 -1.50 13.57
C MET A 74 -11.90 -0.01 13.94
N VAL A 75 -11.62 0.27 15.22
CA VAL A 75 -11.39 1.64 15.71
C VAL A 75 -10.15 2.25 15.03
N TYR A 76 -9.09 1.46 14.92
CA TYR A 76 -7.85 1.88 14.28
C TYR A 76 -8.04 2.23 12.80
N ALA A 77 -8.87 1.48 12.07
CA ALA A 77 -9.17 1.78 10.67
C ALA A 77 -9.93 3.11 10.51
N LEU A 78 -10.87 3.42 11.41
CA LEU A 78 -11.66 4.66 11.35
C LEU A 78 -10.80 5.92 11.46
N PHE A 79 -9.85 5.94 12.39
CA PHE A 79 -8.90 7.06 12.51
C PHE A 79 -7.76 6.97 11.51
N GLY A 80 -7.35 5.75 11.17
CA GLY A 80 -6.21 5.49 10.32
C GLY A 80 -6.37 6.04 8.89
N VAL A 81 -7.53 5.82 8.26
CA VAL A 81 -7.80 6.27 6.89
C VAL A 81 -7.61 7.80 6.73
N PRO A 82 -8.25 8.67 7.52
CA PRO A 82 -8.05 10.12 7.38
C PRO A 82 -6.61 10.56 7.70
N LEU A 83 -5.97 9.92 8.69
CA LEU A 83 -4.56 10.17 9.03
C LEU A 83 -3.61 9.80 7.88
N MET A 84 -3.84 8.68 7.18
CA MET A 84 -3.03 8.30 6.01
C MET A 84 -3.21 9.26 4.84
N LEU A 85 -4.43 9.72 4.58
CA LEU A 85 -4.67 10.70 3.52
C LEU A 85 -3.88 12.00 3.75
N LEU A 86 -3.87 12.49 4.99
CA LEU A 86 -3.06 13.65 5.37
C LEU A 86 -1.55 13.37 5.26
N CYS A 87 -1.11 12.20 5.72
CA CYS A 87 0.28 11.77 5.61
C CYS A 87 0.76 11.72 4.16
N ILE A 88 -0.03 11.11 3.26
CA ILE A 88 0.27 11.00 1.83
C ILE A 88 0.34 12.39 1.17
N SER A 89 -0.53 13.32 1.56
CA SER A 89 -0.49 14.71 1.05
C SER A 89 0.83 15.42 1.40
N ASN A 90 1.26 15.30 2.66
CA ASN A 90 2.52 15.87 3.11
C ASN A 90 3.72 15.18 2.45
N LEU A 91 3.72 13.84 2.45
CA LEU A 91 4.78 13.04 1.83
C LEU A 91 4.88 13.30 0.33
N GLY A 92 3.74 13.44 -0.37
CA GLY A 92 3.68 13.77 -1.79
C GLY A 92 4.28 15.13 -2.11
N SER A 93 4.09 16.12 -1.24
CA SER A 93 4.69 17.46 -1.39
C SER A 93 6.21 17.42 -1.20
N LEU A 94 6.69 16.66 -0.21
CA LEU A 94 8.12 16.44 0.01
C LEU A 94 8.76 15.69 -1.17
N LEU A 95 8.11 14.62 -1.63
CA LEU A 95 8.53 13.85 -2.81
C LEU A 95 8.57 14.73 -4.06
N ALA A 96 7.57 15.57 -4.30
CA ALA A 96 7.55 16.47 -5.43
C ALA A 96 8.73 17.47 -5.38
N GLY A 97 9.01 18.03 -4.21
CA GLY A 97 10.16 18.92 -4.01
C GLY A 97 11.51 18.22 -4.24
N THR A 98 11.67 16.99 -3.73
CA THR A 98 12.89 16.20 -3.97
C THR A 98 13.02 15.77 -5.43
N PHE A 99 11.92 15.42 -6.11
CA PHE A 99 11.91 15.11 -7.53
C PHE A 99 12.25 16.33 -8.40
N GLN A 100 11.71 17.51 -8.07
CA GLN A 100 12.05 18.75 -8.76
C GLN A 100 13.52 19.11 -8.55
N PHE A 101 14.04 18.95 -7.33
CA PHE A 101 15.46 19.17 -7.04
C PHE A 101 16.36 18.16 -7.77
N ALA A 102 15.99 16.87 -7.75
CA ALA A 102 16.71 15.83 -8.47
C ALA A 102 16.67 16.06 -9.99
N TYR A 103 15.51 16.42 -10.56
CA TYR A 103 15.37 16.75 -11.98
C TYR A 103 16.14 18.02 -12.35
N SER A 104 16.08 19.06 -11.51
CA SER A 104 16.87 20.30 -11.67
C SER A 104 18.37 19.99 -11.61
N HIS A 105 18.82 19.13 -10.69
CA HIS A 105 20.21 18.70 -10.60
C HIS A 105 20.63 17.86 -11.81
N SER A 106 19.80 16.93 -12.28
CA SER A 106 20.05 16.12 -13.49
C SER A 106 20.03 16.96 -14.78
N CYS A 107 19.16 17.97 -14.87
CA CYS A 107 19.14 18.94 -15.96
C CYS A 107 20.30 19.92 -15.87
N CYS A 108 20.72 20.37 -14.69
CA CYS A 108 21.88 21.24 -14.52
C CYS A 108 23.22 20.50 -14.68
N PHE A 109 23.31 19.22 -14.34
CA PHE A 109 24.46 18.37 -14.68
C PHE A 109 24.54 18.14 -16.20
N SER A 110 23.39 17.97 -16.86
CA SER A 110 23.31 17.91 -18.33
C SER A 110 23.59 19.28 -19.00
N LYS A 111 23.20 20.39 -18.38
CA LYS A 111 23.46 21.76 -18.85
C LYS A 111 24.88 22.24 -18.53
N ARG A 112 25.63 21.63 -17.60
CA ARG A 112 27.07 21.94 -17.43
C ARG A 112 27.94 21.56 -18.65
N LYS A 113 27.42 20.81 -19.62
CA LYS A 113 28.10 20.58 -20.92
C LYS A 113 27.76 21.59 -22.02
N SER A 114 26.90 22.58 -21.79
CA SER A 114 26.60 23.60 -22.80
C SER A 114 26.41 24.96 -22.13
N VAL A 115 27.02 26.00 -22.70
CA VAL A 115 26.95 27.41 -22.29
C VAL A 115 28.07 27.87 -21.33
N TYR A 116 29.30 27.90 -21.86
CA TYR A 116 30.18 29.06 -21.66
C TYR A 116 29.87 30.07 -22.78
N HIS A 117 29.11 31.11 -22.49
CA HIS A 117 29.10 32.33 -23.30
C HIS A 117 28.87 33.53 -22.38
N PRO A 118 29.77 34.53 -22.35
CA PRO A 118 29.67 35.64 -21.43
C PRO A 118 28.63 36.67 -21.87
N THR A 119 27.95 37.22 -20.86
CA THR A 119 27.55 38.61 -20.59
C THR A 119 27.31 39.53 -21.79
N THR A 120 26.16 40.24 -21.81
CA THR A 120 26.06 41.73 -21.73
C THR A 120 24.67 42.24 -22.12
N THR A 121 24.14 43.18 -21.30
CA THR A 121 23.06 44.19 -21.55
C THR A 121 21.64 43.69 -21.87
N SER A 122 20.53 44.31 -21.48
CA SER A 122 20.17 45.43 -20.59
C SER A 122 18.63 45.54 -20.62
N ASN A 123 18.03 46.09 -19.55
CA ASN A 123 16.71 46.76 -19.50
C ASN A 123 15.41 45.96 -19.19
N LEU A 124 14.91 46.19 -17.96
CA LEU A 124 13.53 46.52 -17.53
C LEU A 124 12.38 45.47 -17.64
N PRO A 125 11.28 45.61 -16.86
CA PRO A 125 11.18 45.70 -15.40
C PRO A 125 10.21 44.65 -14.82
N CYS A 126 10.30 44.35 -13.52
CA CYS A 126 9.39 43.48 -12.80
C CYS A 126 7.95 44.05 -12.77
N LYS A 127 6.98 43.37 -13.41
CA LYS A 127 5.57 43.40 -12.97
C LYS A 127 4.74 42.32 -13.66
N ASN A 128 4.23 41.36 -12.89
CA ASN A 128 2.79 41.16 -12.71
C ASN A 128 2.54 39.98 -11.77
N HIS A 129 2.40 40.34 -10.50
CA HIS A 129 1.73 39.54 -9.49
C HIS A 129 0.22 39.71 -9.70
N GLY A 130 -0.49 38.60 -9.94
CA GLY A 130 -1.93 38.62 -10.20
C GLY A 130 -2.51 37.22 -10.34
N TYR A 131 -2.37 36.39 -9.30
CA TYR A 131 -3.25 35.23 -9.10
C TYR A 131 -4.51 35.73 -8.37
N HIS A 132 -5.65 35.73 -9.07
CA HIS A 132 -6.98 35.89 -8.47
C HIS A 132 -7.78 34.64 -8.85
N VAL A 133 -7.97 33.74 -7.88
CA VAL A 133 -8.81 32.55 -8.00
C VAL A 133 -9.75 32.51 -6.80
N HIS A 134 -11.00 32.91 -7.01
CA HIS A 134 -12.23 32.38 -6.37
C HIS A 134 -13.42 33.10 -7.03
N GLY A 135 -14.42 32.41 -7.59
CA GLY A 135 -15.66 32.05 -6.86
C GLY A 135 -16.46 33.34 -6.61
N ASP A 136 -17.62 33.61 -7.20
CA ASP A 136 -18.84 32.81 -7.17
C ASP A 136 -19.89 33.36 -8.17
N ASN A 137 -20.76 32.46 -8.66
CA ASN A 137 -22.16 32.64 -9.06
C ASN A 137 -22.65 34.02 -9.53
N GLU A 138 -23.11 34.12 -10.79
CA GLU A 138 -24.40 34.73 -11.18
C GLU A 138 -24.68 34.62 -12.70
N VAL A 139 -25.72 33.88 -13.08
CA VAL A 139 -26.42 33.94 -14.38
C VAL A 139 -27.57 34.92 -14.18
N PRO A 140 -27.77 35.97 -15.01
CA PRO A 140 -28.76 35.86 -16.11
C PRO A 140 -28.57 36.78 -17.35
N LEU A 141 -29.22 36.35 -18.44
CA LEU A 141 -29.93 37.11 -19.49
C LEU A 141 -29.77 38.64 -19.54
N ARG A 142 -29.54 39.20 -20.75
CA ARG A 142 -30.51 40.02 -21.52
C ARG A 142 -29.90 40.58 -22.83
N LEU A 143 -30.77 40.63 -23.84
CA LEU A 143 -30.69 41.19 -25.20
C LEU A 143 -29.84 42.47 -25.36
N ASP A 144 -29.09 42.54 -26.46
CA ASP A 144 -29.41 43.35 -27.65
C ASP A 144 -28.89 42.62 -28.92
#